data_AF-A0A2E9NU50-F1
#
_entry.id   AF-A0A2E9NU50-F1
#
_cell.length_a   1.000
_cell.length_b   1.000
_cell.length_c   1.000
_cell.angle_alpha   90.00
_cell.angle_beta   90.00
_cell.angle_gamma   90.00
#
_symmetry.space_group_name_H-M   'P 1'
#
loop_
_entity.id
_entity.type
_entity.pdbx_description
1 polymer ?
#
loop_
_entity_poly.entity_id
_entity_poly.type
_entity_poly.pdbx_seq_one_letter_code
_entity_poly.pdbx_strand_id
1 'polypeptide(L)' 'MLAGGLKDWPAEPVSQLALIILLDQFTRNIFRGTPRAFAGDLRAARLARRGQVTDIFRGLPPIQRVFALMPLEHSEPLAD' A
#
# COMPACT_ATOMS: atom_id res chain seq x y z
N MET A 1 5.54 -9.79 -8.34
CA MET A 1 4.89 -8.66 -7.64
C MET A 1 4.83 -8.85 -6.12
N LEU A 2 4.34 -9.99 -5.59
CA LEU A 2 4.30 -10.27 -4.14
C LEU A 2 5.66 -10.67 -3.54
N ALA A 3 6.53 -11.34 -4.31
CA ALA A 3 7.85 -11.83 -3.87
C ALA A 3 9.00 -10.80 -3.99
N GLY A 4 8.76 -9.51 -3.74
CA GLY A 4 9.83 -8.50 -3.67
C GLY A 4 10.37 -7.93 -4.98
N GLY A 5 9.92 -8.38 -6.16
CA GLY A 5 10.37 -7.87 -7.48
C GLY A 5 9.96 -6.44 -7.86
N LEU A 6 9.58 -5.60 -6.89
CA LEU A 6 9.23 -4.18 -7.10
C LEU A 6 10.06 -3.30 -6.16
N LYS A 7 11.29 -3.73 -5.83
CA LYS A 7 12.21 -2.97 -4.97
C LYS A 7 12.73 -1.71 -5.68
N ASP A 8 12.74 -1.72 -7.02
CA ASP A 8 13.31 -0.66 -7.86
C ASP A 8 12.24 0.29 -8.43
N TRP A 9 11.03 0.33 -7.85
CA TRP A 9 10.03 1.30 -8.28
C TRP A 9 10.45 2.72 -7.88
N PRO A 10 10.26 3.71 -8.79
CA PRO A 10 10.62 5.09 -8.51
C PRO A 10 10.00 5.58 -7.20
N ALA A 11 10.77 6.31 -6.41
CA ALA A 11 10.31 6.94 -5.17
C ALA A 11 9.50 8.22 -5.47
N GLU A 12 8.49 8.08 -6.32
CA GLU A 12 7.55 9.13 -6.72
C GLU A 12 6.19 8.90 -6.06
N PRO A 13 5.43 9.95 -5.69
CA PRO A 13 4.15 9.81 -5.00
C PRO A 13 3.17 8.88 -5.73
N VAL A 14 3.06 9.02 -7.05
CA VAL A 14 2.14 8.25 -7.89
C VAL A 14 2.58 6.79 -8.02
N SER A 15 3.88 6.54 -8.15
CA SER A 15 4.42 5.18 -8.22
C SER A 15 4.20 4.43 -6.91
N GLN A 16 4.40 5.11 -5.76
CA GLN A 16 4.16 4.50 -4.45
C GLN A 16 2.67 4.21 -4.22
N LEU A 17 1.76 5.11 -4.62
CA LEU A 17 0.32 4.86 -4.60
C LEU A 17 -0.06 3.66 -5.48
N ALA A 18 0.43 3.60 -6.72
CA ALA A 18 0.14 2.50 -7.64
C ALA A 18 0.58 1.14 -7.05
N LEU A 19 1.73 1.11 -6.36
CA LEU A 19 2.20 -0.08 -5.68
C LEU A 19 1.27 -0.49 -4.52
N ILE A 20 0.81 0.48 -3.73
CA ILE A 20 -0.16 0.25 -2.66
C ILE A 20 -1.47 -0.33 -3.23
N ILE A 21 -2.00 0.25 -4.31
CA ILE A 21 -3.21 -0.26 -4.98
C ILE A 21 -3.02 -1.70 -5.44
N LEU A 22 -1.87 -2.04 -6.05
CA LEU A 22 -1.59 -3.39 -6.52
C LEU A 22 -1.45 -4.42 -5.39
N LEU A 23 -0.96 -4.00 -4.22
CA LEU A 23 -0.72 -4.88 -3.08
C LEU A 23 -1.95 -5.07 -2.19
N ASP A 24 -2.85 -4.09 -2.14
CA ASP A 24 -4.00 -4.09 -1.24
C ASP A 24 -5.32 -4.18 -2.00
N GLN A 25 -5.67 -3.17 -2.78
CA GLN A 25 -6.98 -3.11 -3.45
C GLN A 25 -7.12 -4.14 -4.57
N PHE A 26 -6.07 -4.35 -5.36
CA PHE A 26 -6.07 -5.32 -6.45
C PHE A 26 -6.15 -6.75 -5.91
N THR A 27 -5.33 -7.12 -4.92
CA THR A 27 -5.35 -8.46 -4.31
C THR A 27 -6.70 -8.77 -3.67
N ARG A 28 -7.31 -7.81 -2.96
CA ARG A 28 -8.66 -7.94 -2.38
C ARG A 28 -9.73 -8.21 -3.43
N ASN A 29 -9.57 -7.65 -4.64
CA ASN A 29 -10.51 -7.88 -5.73
C ASN A 29 -10.29 -9.21 -6.45
N ILE A 30 -9.05 -9.54 -6.84
CA ILE A 30 -8.79 -10.74 -7.65
C ILE A 30 -8.80 -12.04 -6.84
N PHE A 31 -8.51 -11.98 -5.54
CA PHE A 31 -8.49 -13.13 -4.64
C PHE A 31 -9.61 -13.07 -3.60
N ARG A 32 -10.71 -12.38 -3.93
CA ARG A 32 -11.85 -12.17 -3.04
C ARG A 32 -12.33 -13.48 -2.42
N GLY A 33 -12.55 -13.45 -1.10
CA GLY A 33 -13.01 -14.62 -0.34
C GLY A 33 -11.92 -15.67 -0.06
N THR A 34 -10.65 -15.37 -0.34
CA THR A 34 -9.52 -16.28 -0.07
C THR A 34 -8.44 -15.61 0.79
N PRO A 35 -7.62 -16.38 1.53
CA PRO A 35 -6.50 -15.82 2.30
C PRO A 35 -5.50 -15.03 1.45
N ARG A 36 -5.39 -15.32 0.15
CA ARG A 36 -4.51 -14.60 -0.78
C ARG A 36 -4.90 -13.14 -0.97
N ALA A 37 -6.14 -12.75 -0.64
CA ALA A 37 -6.58 -11.35 -0.65
C ALA A 37 -5.69 -10.45 0.22
N PHE A 38 -5.14 -11.00 1.31
CA PHE A 38 -4.37 -10.28 2.33
C PHE A 38 -2.85 -10.45 2.17
N ALA A 39 -2.39 -11.11 1.10
CA ALA A 39 -0.98 -11.46 0.92
C ALA A 39 -0.05 -10.24 0.76
N GLY A 40 -0.60 -9.06 0.45
CA GLY A 40 0.15 -7.82 0.29
C GLY A 40 0.05 -6.84 1.47
N ASP A 41 -0.81 -7.10 2.47
CA ASP A 41 -1.19 -6.14 3.52
C ASP A 41 0.02 -5.58 4.26
N LEU A 42 0.89 -6.45 4.78
CA LEU A 42 2.09 -6.05 5.51
C LEU A 42 3.01 -5.15 4.69
N ARG A 43 3.14 -5.41 3.39
CA ARG A 43 3.98 -4.60 2.50
C ARG A 43 3.31 -3.27 2.15
N ALA A 44 2.01 -3.29 1.86
CA ALA A 44 1.23 -2.09 1.60
C ALA A 44 1.25 -1.15 2.82
N ALA A 45 1.10 -1.68 4.03
CA ALA A 45 1.16 -0.93 5.28
C ALA A 45 2.52 -0.27 5.51
N ARG A 46 3.63 -0.99 5.29
CA ARG A 46 4.98 -0.41 5.39
C ARG A 46 5.19 0.74 4.38
N LEU A 47 4.70 0.59 3.16
CA LEU A 47 4.77 1.63 2.14
C LEU A 47 3.90 2.83 2.50
N ALA A 48 2.68 2.61 2.97
CA ALA A 48 1.77 3.66 3.43
C ALA A 48 2.40 4.44 4.60
N ARG A 49 2.94 3.74 5.61
CA ARG A 49 3.59 4.36 6.76
C ARG A 49 4.84 5.15 6.37
N ARG A 50 5.70 4.60 5.51
CA ARG A 50 6.86 5.34 4.98
C ARG A 50 6.43 6.60 4.25
N GLY A 51 5.41 6.50 3.40
CA GLY A 51 4.89 7.64 2.65
C GLY A 51 4.25 8.71 3.54
N GLN A 52 3.60 8.30 4.62
CA GLN A 52 3.09 9.21 5.65
C GLN A 52 4.23 9.95 6.38
N VAL A 53 5.26 9.22 6.83
CA VAL A 53 6.42 9.80 7.56
C VAL A 53 7.23 10.77 6.68
N THR A 54 7.38 10.45 5.40
CA THR A 54 8.11 11.29 4.44
C THR A 54 7.24 12.36 3.79
N ASP A 55 5.94 12.36 4.09
CA ASP A 55 4.92 13.24 3.54
C ASP A 55 4.86 13.29 1.99
N ILE A 56 5.31 12.21 1.35
CA ILE A 56 5.38 12.10 -0.12
C ILE A 56 3.99 12.20 -0.77
N PHE A 57 2.93 11.87 -0.04
CA PHE A 57 1.56 11.91 -0.53
C PHE A 57 0.92 13.30 -0.50
N ARG A 58 1.59 14.32 0.05
CA ARG A 58 1.04 15.68 0.16
C ARG A 58 0.58 16.26 -1.18
N GLY A 59 1.32 15.98 -2.26
CA GLY A 59 1.02 16.47 -3.61
C GLY A 59 -0.07 15.69 -4.35
N LEU A 60 -0.58 14.60 -3.78
CA LEU A 60 -1.63 13.81 -4.43
C LEU A 60 -3.02 14.44 -4.21
N PRO A 61 -3.94 14.29 -5.17
CA PRO A 61 -5.35 14.61 -4.98
C PRO A 61 -5.93 13.94 -3.71
N PRO A 62 -6.88 14.58 -3.00
CA PRO A 62 -7.38 14.08 -1.72
C PRO A 62 -7.79 12.60 -1.73
N ILE A 63 -8.51 12.17 -2.78
CA ILE A 63 -8.96 10.78 -2.93
C ILE A 63 -7.79 9.79 -3.07
N GLN A 64 -6.71 10.20 -3.74
CA GLN A 64 -5.53 9.37 -3.92
C GLN A 64 -4.78 9.18 -2.59
N ARG A 65 -4.76 10.20 -1.72
CA ARG A 65 -4.20 10.09 -0.37
C ARG A 65 -4.98 9.10 0.49
N VAL A 66 -6.32 9.07 0.35
CA VAL A 66 -7.15 8.09 1.05
C VAL A 66 -6.72 6.67 0.69
N PHE A 67 -6.58 6.37 -0.60
CA PHE A 67 -6.10 5.06 -1.04
C PHE A 67 -4.66 4.76 -0.61
N ALA A 68 -3.79 5.78 -0.56
CA ALA A 68 -2.42 5.62 -0.08
C ALA A 68 -2.34 5.26 1.41
N LEU A 69 -3.29 5.71 2.23
CA LEU A 69 -3.28 5.51 3.67
C LEU A 69 -4.20 4.38 4.15
N MET A 70 -5.16 3.94 3.31
CA MET A 70 -6.09 2.85 3.61
C MET A 70 -5.44 1.57 4.17
N PRO A 71 -4.25 1.11 3.73
CA PRO A 71 -3.61 -0.06 4.32
C PRO A 71 -3.32 0.05 5.83
N LEU A 72 -3.19 1.26 6.36
CA LEU A 72 -2.95 1.50 7.78
C LEU A 72 -4.20 1.23 8.64
N GLU A 73 -5.40 1.34 8.07
CA GLU A 73 -6.66 1.03 8.76
C GLU A 73 -6.85 -0.48 8.95
N HIS A 74 -6.26 -1.30 8.07
CA HIS A 74 -6.38 -2.76 8.10
C HIS A 74 -5.24 -3.44 8.86
N SER A 75 -4.18 -2.70 9.15
CA SER A 75 -3.01 -3.23 9.86
C SER A 75 -3.24 -3.07 11.34
N GLU A 76 -3.48 -4.18 12.05
CA GLU A 76 -3.33 -4.17 13.50
C GLU A 76 -1.96 -3.57 13.85
N PRO A 77 -1.88 -2.69 14.87
CA PRO A 77 -0.59 -2.17 15.29
C PRO A 77 0.25 -3.35 15.75
N LEU A 78 1.28 -3.70 14.96
CA LEU A 78 2.45 -4.40 15.47
C LEU A 78 3.16 -3.40 16.39
N ALA A 79 2.64 -3.27 17.60
CA ALA A 79 3.39 -2.77 18.72
C ALA A 79 4.38 -3.87 19.11
N ASP A 80 5.65 -3.64 18.79
CA ASP A 80 6.80 -4.13 19.53
C ASP A 80 7.72 -2.92 19.78
#